data_AF-A0A6P7IXG4-F1
#
_entry.id   AF-A0A6P7IXG4-F1
#
_cell.length_a   1.000
_cell.length_b   1.000
_cell.length_c   1.000
_cell.angle_alpha   90.00
_cell.angle_beta   90.00
_cell.angle_gamma   90.00
#
_symmetry.space_group_name_H-M   'P 1'
#
loop_
_entity.id
_entity.type
_entity.pdbx_description
1 polymer ?
#
loop_
_entity_poly.entity_id
_entity_poly.type
_entity_poly.pdbx_seq_one_letter_code
_entity_poly.pdbx_strand_id
1 'polypeptide(L)'
;MAPSKKKHASGQPCIIPGGFAVLSLRFSSNSPAGHSLYVKEHKVRAETSSGRPLDRTLFVLNIPPYCSKTVIRELFSQFGPVESVELRDHPGSSNESGPRLTKFFQPADKQGFKVGYIVFQKSSTVAAVKSHPHHVPLVVCTERRPVKTGVQKWIQQYSDSFILPQKLQETVDSFMEDYDKRKEEEAERQRKEAEQQQEDEEGWVKVTRGHKGAKARPRSEAANQRTLRKEMRKKKRKELLNFYTWQHRNTQKEHIAELRKKFEEDKQRIALLRAQRKFRPY
;
A
#
# COMPACT_ATOMS: atom_id res chain seq x y z
N MET A 1 6.82 63.96 -34.88
CA MET A 1 6.61 62.50 -35.10
C MET A 1 7.45 61.73 -34.09
N ALA A 2 6.84 61.21 -33.03
CA ALA A 2 7.54 60.36 -32.06
C ALA A 2 7.56 58.90 -32.59
N PRO A 3 8.72 58.21 -32.60
CA PRO A 3 8.79 56.87 -33.14
C PRO A 3 8.08 55.87 -32.21
N SER A 4 7.17 55.09 -32.81
CA SER A 4 6.48 53.96 -32.21
C SER A 4 7.48 52.92 -31.70
N LYS A 5 7.59 52.78 -30.37
CA LYS A 5 8.26 51.64 -29.73
C LYS A 5 7.39 50.40 -29.91
N LYS A 6 7.51 49.72 -31.06
CA LYS A 6 7.15 48.31 -31.16
C LYS A 6 8.05 47.54 -30.20
N LYS A 7 7.54 47.23 -29.01
CA LYS A 7 8.17 46.28 -28.08
C LYS A 7 8.21 44.93 -28.80
N HIS A 8 9.37 44.56 -29.31
CA HIS A 8 9.64 43.18 -29.68
C HIS A 8 9.42 42.35 -28.40
N ALA A 9 8.33 41.60 -28.34
CA ALA A 9 8.16 40.56 -27.33
C ALA A 9 9.28 39.55 -27.61
N SER A 10 10.34 39.57 -26.80
CA SER A 10 11.43 38.63 -26.96
C SER A 10 10.86 37.22 -26.82
N GLY A 11 11.07 36.37 -27.83
CA GLY A 11 10.73 34.95 -27.78
C GLY A 11 11.60 34.16 -26.80
N GLN A 12 12.07 34.81 -25.73
CA GLN A 12 12.99 34.25 -24.77
C GLN A 12 12.23 33.43 -23.70
N PRO A 13 12.78 32.28 -23.30
CA PRO A 13 12.24 31.53 -22.17
C PRO A 13 12.40 32.35 -20.90
N CYS A 14 11.35 32.38 -20.06
CA CYS A 14 11.44 33.00 -18.75
C CYS A 14 12.03 31.99 -17.77
N ILE A 15 13.22 32.26 -17.25
CA ILE A 15 13.92 31.39 -16.29
C ILE A 15 13.94 32.08 -14.93
N ILE A 16 13.38 31.41 -13.92
CA ILE A 16 13.33 31.87 -12.53
C ILE A 16 14.56 31.34 -11.76
N PRO A 17 15.01 32.05 -10.70
CA PRO A 17 16.00 31.54 -9.76
C PRO A 17 15.76 30.08 -9.35
N GLY A 18 16.80 29.25 -9.42
CA GLY A 18 16.68 27.80 -9.20
C GLY A 18 16.55 26.96 -10.48
N GLY A 19 16.61 27.58 -11.67
CA GLY A 19 16.71 26.89 -12.96
C GLY A 19 15.37 26.37 -13.49
N PHE A 20 14.26 26.99 -13.08
CA PHE A 20 12.92 26.66 -13.56
C PHE A 20 12.56 27.52 -14.77
N ALA A 21 12.11 26.90 -15.85
CA ALA A 21 11.48 27.57 -16.98
C ALA A 21 9.99 27.75 -16.69
N VAL A 22 9.44 28.93 -17.01
CA VAL A 22 8.03 29.26 -16.80
C VAL A 22 7.26 29.07 -18.09
N LEU A 23 6.22 28.25 -18.05
CA LEU A 23 5.26 28.11 -19.14
C LEU A 23 3.94 28.76 -18.75
N SER A 24 3.40 29.58 -19.65
CA SER A 24 2.05 30.14 -19.48
C SER A 24 1.01 29.10 -19.89
N LEU A 25 -0.02 28.93 -19.09
CA LEU A 25 -1.15 28.02 -19.30
C LEU A 25 -2.43 28.85 -19.30
N ARG A 26 -3.33 28.60 -20.26
CA ARG A 26 -4.67 29.19 -20.31
C ARG A 26 -5.71 28.08 -20.41
N PHE A 27 -6.84 28.28 -19.74
CA PHE A 27 -7.92 27.31 -19.80
C PHE A 27 -8.53 27.24 -21.20
N SER A 28 -8.88 28.38 -21.79
CA SER A 28 -9.35 28.51 -23.17
C SER A 28 -8.60 29.64 -23.88
N SER A 29 -8.61 29.65 -25.22
CA SER A 29 -8.02 30.73 -26.03
C SER A 29 -8.57 32.11 -25.68
N ASN A 30 -9.85 32.18 -25.34
CA ASN A 30 -10.58 33.40 -25.03
C ASN A 30 -10.46 33.84 -23.56
N SER A 31 -9.88 33.01 -22.69
CA SER A 31 -9.78 33.34 -21.27
C SER A 31 -8.66 34.37 -21.03
N PRO A 32 -8.94 35.47 -20.30
CA PRO A 32 -7.91 36.42 -19.89
C PRO A 32 -7.03 35.87 -18.75
N ALA A 33 -7.49 34.83 -18.04
CA ALA A 33 -6.78 34.26 -16.91
C ALA A 33 -5.66 33.33 -17.40
N GLY A 34 -4.42 33.66 -17.00
CA GLY A 34 -3.25 32.82 -17.20
C GLY A 34 -2.83 32.15 -15.89
N HIS A 35 -2.32 30.94 -15.99
CA HIS A 35 -1.71 30.18 -14.91
C HIS A 35 -0.26 29.87 -15.29
N SER A 36 0.65 29.86 -14.32
CA SER A 36 2.08 29.63 -14.59
C SER A 36 2.50 28.24 -14.13
N LEU A 37 3.02 27.44 -15.05
CA LEU A 37 3.65 26.15 -14.76
C LEU A 37 5.16 26.35 -14.65
N TYR A 38 5.79 25.72 -13.67
CA TYR A 38 7.24 25.77 -13.48
C TYR A 38 7.85 24.44 -13.85
N VAL A 39 8.81 24.48 -14.76
CA VAL A 39 9.34 23.29 -15.40
C VAL A 39 10.85 23.21 -15.19
N LYS A 40 11.34 22.02 -14.84
CA LYS A 40 12.76 21.75 -14.67
C LYS A 40 13.08 20.35 -15.17
N GLU A 41 14.32 20.16 -15.61
CA GLU A 41 14.83 18.83 -15.90
C GLU A 41 14.97 18.04 -14.59
N HIS A 42 14.50 16.80 -14.57
CA HIS A 42 14.54 16.00 -13.36
C HIS A 42 15.95 15.43 -13.15
N LYS A 43 16.69 16.02 -12.21
CA LYS A 43 18.04 15.56 -11.82
C LYS A 43 18.04 15.16 -10.34
N VAL A 44 17.62 13.94 -10.04
CA VAL A 44 17.72 13.38 -8.68
C VAL A 44 18.67 12.19 -8.72
N ARG A 45 19.72 12.23 -7.88
CA ARG A 45 20.71 11.14 -7.75
C ARG A 45 20.17 9.90 -7.02
N ALA A 46 19.02 10.03 -6.36
CA ALA A 46 18.42 8.95 -5.59
C ALA A 46 17.52 8.10 -6.50
N GLU A 47 17.92 6.83 -6.62
CA GLU A 47 17.18 5.71 -7.17
C GLU A 47 16.92 5.79 -8.68
N THR A 48 17.71 5.02 -9.43
CA THR A 48 17.41 4.47 -10.75
C THR A 48 16.13 3.62 -10.67
N SER A 49 15.01 4.27 -10.38
CA SER A 49 13.69 3.69 -10.43
C SER A 49 13.36 3.56 -11.91
N SER A 50 13.12 2.34 -12.37
CA SER A 50 12.89 2.00 -13.79
C SER A 50 11.84 2.87 -14.49
N GLY A 51 10.94 3.51 -13.72
CA GLY A 51 9.92 4.43 -14.23
C GLY A 51 10.36 5.88 -14.48
N ARG A 52 11.55 6.32 -13.99
CA ARG A 52 11.97 7.74 -14.03
C ARG A 52 13.39 7.94 -14.58
N PRO A 53 13.55 7.82 -15.90
CA PRO A 53 14.84 8.01 -16.57
C PRO A 53 15.26 9.49 -16.59
N LEU A 54 16.44 9.79 -16.03
CA LEU A 54 16.93 11.16 -15.79
C LEU A 54 17.00 12.03 -17.06
N ASP A 55 17.44 11.45 -18.17
CA ASP A 55 17.75 12.22 -19.40
C ASP A 55 16.50 12.63 -20.19
N ARG A 56 15.33 12.07 -19.86
CA ARG A 56 14.07 12.27 -20.59
C ARG A 56 12.88 12.57 -19.68
N THR A 57 13.13 12.82 -18.40
CA THR A 57 12.12 13.18 -17.41
C THR A 57 12.05 14.69 -17.18
N LEU A 58 10.84 15.21 -17.31
CA LEU A 58 10.52 16.60 -17.04
C LEU A 58 9.78 16.69 -15.71
N PHE A 59 10.30 17.51 -14.81
CA PHE A 59 9.68 17.86 -13.54
C PHE A 59 8.84 19.11 -13.72
N VAL A 60 7.54 19.02 -13.42
CA VAL A 60 6.57 20.11 -13.59
C VAL A 60 5.90 20.39 -12.25
N LEU A 61 5.94 21.64 -11.81
CA LEU A 61 5.26 22.12 -10.61
C LEU A 61 4.01 22.91 -10.97
N ASN A 62 3.15 23.06 -9.96
CA ASN A 62 1.96 23.89 -10.01
C ASN A 62 0.92 23.41 -11.03
N ILE A 63 0.73 22.11 -11.19
CA ILE A 63 -0.25 21.55 -12.13
C ILE A 63 -1.66 21.73 -11.54
N PRO A 64 -2.59 22.40 -12.24
CA PRO A 64 -3.95 22.61 -11.74
C PRO A 64 -4.76 21.31 -11.59
N PRO A 65 -5.72 21.26 -10.65
CA PRO A 65 -6.54 20.07 -10.39
C PRO A 65 -7.48 19.68 -11.55
N TYR A 66 -7.70 20.57 -12.51
CA TYR A 66 -8.48 20.28 -13.73
C TYR A 66 -7.65 19.62 -14.84
N CYS A 67 -6.32 19.55 -14.70
CA CYS A 67 -5.45 18.89 -15.65
C CYS A 67 -5.26 17.41 -15.28
N SER A 68 -6.00 16.52 -15.94
CA SER A 68 -5.82 15.08 -15.80
C SER A 68 -4.53 14.59 -16.50
N LYS A 69 -4.13 13.34 -16.26
CA LYS A 69 -2.97 12.73 -16.93
C LYS A 69 -3.09 12.75 -18.45
N THR A 70 -4.30 12.56 -18.99
CA THR A 70 -4.57 12.59 -20.44
C THR A 70 -4.37 13.99 -21.00
N VAL A 71 -4.95 15.00 -20.34
CA VAL A 71 -4.81 16.42 -20.73
C VAL A 71 -3.35 16.84 -20.74
N ILE A 72 -2.57 16.45 -19.74
CA ILE A 72 -1.15 16.79 -19.65
C ILE A 72 -0.36 16.07 -20.75
N ARG A 73 -0.61 14.78 -20.95
CA ARG A 73 0.04 14.02 -22.04
C ARG A 73 -0.16 14.73 -23.38
N GLU A 74 -1.38 15.16 -23.63
CA GLU A 74 -1.78 15.85 -24.84
C GLU A 74 -1.19 17.26 -24.98
N LEU A 75 -1.15 18.04 -23.89
CA LEU A 75 -0.53 19.36 -23.85
C LEU A 75 0.95 19.28 -24.18
N PHE A 76 1.66 18.31 -23.62
CA PHE A 76 3.10 18.14 -23.83
C PHE A 76 3.44 17.38 -25.12
N SER A 77 2.46 16.72 -25.76
CA SER A 77 2.65 16.03 -27.04
C SER A 77 3.04 16.97 -28.18
N GLN A 78 2.74 18.27 -28.08
CA GLN A 78 3.16 19.27 -29.07
C GLN A 78 4.68 19.47 -29.12
N PHE A 79 5.40 19.15 -28.04
CA PHE A 79 6.86 19.25 -27.98
C PHE A 79 7.54 17.95 -28.41
N GLY A 80 6.87 16.82 -28.22
CA GLY A 80 7.35 15.49 -28.60
C GLY A 80 6.52 14.37 -27.99
N PRO A 81 6.73 13.11 -28.44
CA PRO A 81 5.94 11.97 -27.98
C PRO A 81 6.18 11.66 -26.49
N VAL A 82 5.09 11.58 -25.72
CA VAL A 82 5.09 11.33 -24.27
C VAL A 82 4.86 9.84 -23.98
N GLU A 83 5.81 9.22 -23.28
CA GLU A 83 5.74 7.82 -22.88
C GLU A 83 4.84 7.63 -21.67
N SER A 84 5.08 8.36 -20.58
CA SER A 84 4.29 8.25 -19.35
C SER A 84 4.15 9.59 -18.63
N VAL A 85 3.05 9.73 -17.87
CA VAL A 85 2.76 10.92 -17.06
C VAL A 85 2.37 10.45 -15.66
N GLU A 86 3.15 10.86 -14.67
CA GLU A 86 2.87 10.64 -13.27
C GLU A 86 2.50 11.96 -12.59
N LEU A 87 1.42 11.94 -11.80
CA LEU A 87 1.00 13.07 -10.99
C LEU A 87 1.09 12.67 -9.52
N ARG A 88 1.66 13.55 -8.70
CA ARG A 88 1.86 13.38 -7.27
C ARG A 88 1.44 14.64 -6.52
N ASP A 89 1.08 14.50 -5.26
CA ASP A 89 0.69 15.66 -4.45
C ASP A 89 1.92 16.50 -4.07
N HIS A 90 3.02 15.84 -3.68
CA HIS A 90 4.26 16.49 -3.29
C HIS A 90 5.49 15.82 -3.93
N PRO A 91 6.61 16.57 -4.08
CA PRO A 91 7.87 15.97 -4.52
C PRO A 91 8.30 14.86 -3.54
N GLY A 92 8.67 13.69 -4.06
CA GLY A 92 9.10 12.56 -3.22
C GLY A 92 7.98 11.75 -2.55
N SER A 93 6.69 12.14 -2.65
CA SER A 93 5.61 11.30 -2.12
C SER A 93 5.59 9.96 -2.85
N SER A 94 5.80 8.84 -2.17
CA SER A 94 5.51 7.53 -2.78
C SER A 94 4.01 7.44 -3.02
N ASN A 95 3.58 6.71 -4.05
CA ASN A 95 2.18 6.30 -4.09
C ASN A 95 1.98 5.45 -2.85
N GLU A 96 1.17 5.93 -1.90
CA GLU A 96 0.71 5.16 -0.74
C GLU A 96 0.28 3.79 -1.27
N SER A 97 1.12 2.79 -1.02
CA SER A 97 0.89 1.40 -1.42
C SER A 97 -0.13 0.80 -0.47
N GLY A 98 -1.32 1.42 -0.41
CA GLY A 98 -2.48 0.77 0.15
C GLY A 98 -2.79 -0.50 -0.65
N PRO A 99 -3.58 -1.42 -0.09
CA PRO A 99 -4.13 -2.51 -0.88
C PRO A 99 -4.77 -1.92 -2.14
N ARG A 100 -4.63 -2.60 -3.29
CA ARG A 100 -5.30 -2.17 -4.53
C ARG A 100 -6.81 -2.28 -4.31
N LEU A 101 -7.41 -1.21 -3.78
CA LEU A 101 -8.84 -1.14 -3.56
C LEU A 101 -9.52 -1.16 -4.93
N THR A 102 -10.61 -1.90 -5.02
CA THR A 102 -11.46 -1.90 -6.21
C THR A 102 -11.94 -0.47 -6.49
N LYS A 103 -12.31 -0.18 -7.74
CA LYS A 103 -12.74 1.17 -8.17
C LYS A 103 -13.88 1.75 -7.33
N PHE A 104 -14.63 0.89 -6.65
CA PHE A 104 -15.81 1.24 -5.85
C PHE A 104 -15.46 1.78 -4.46
N PHE A 105 -14.34 1.35 -3.87
CA PHE A 105 -13.95 1.72 -2.50
C PHE A 105 -12.70 2.60 -2.48
N GLN A 106 -12.59 3.54 -3.42
CA GLN A 106 -11.48 4.49 -3.44
C GLN A 106 -11.83 5.73 -2.61
N PRO A 107 -10.96 6.13 -1.67
CA PRO A 107 -11.09 7.43 -1.02
C PRO A 107 -11.16 8.54 -2.08
N ALA A 108 -11.95 9.59 -1.81
CA ALA A 108 -11.99 10.73 -2.70
C ALA A 108 -10.59 11.34 -2.86
N ASP A 109 -10.14 11.45 -4.11
CA ASP A 109 -8.85 12.07 -4.42
C ASP A 109 -8.80 13.51 -3.91
N LYS A 110 -7.71 13.86 -3.23
CA LYS A 110 -7.45 15.25 -2.83
C LYS A 110 -7.39 16.13 -4.09
N GLN A 111 -8.26 17.13 -4.12
CA GLN A 111 -8.31 18.12 -5.19
C GLN A 111 -7.40 19.28 -4.82
N GLY A 112 -6.19 19.26 -5.37
CA GLY A 112 -5.18 20.28 -5.14
C GLY A 112 -4.24 20.40 -6.33
N PHE A 113 -3.33 21.36 -6.23
CA PHE A 113 -2.24 21.48 -7.18
C PHE A 113 -1.27 20.31 -7.01
N LYS A 114 -0.87 19.73 -8.14
CA LYS A 114 -0.02 18.54 -8.19
C LYS A 114 1.34 18.84 -8.80
N VAL A 115 2.27 17.94 -8.53
CA VAL A 115 3.58 17.86 -9.13
C VAL A 115 3.56 16.74 -10.17
N GLY A 116 4.04 17.03 -11.37
CA GLY A 116 4.08 16.10 -12.49
C GLY A 116 5.49 15.65 -12.83
N TYR A 117 5.61 14.37 -13.15
CA TYR A 117 6.79 13.79 -13.79
C TYR A 117 6.36 13.30 -15.17
N ILE A 118 6.90 13.90 -16.21
CA ILE A 118 6.56 13.58 -17.60
C ILE A 118 7.77 12.92 -18.24
N VAL A 119 7.60 11.68 -18.69
CA VAL A 119 8.65 10.92 -19.38
C VAL A 119 8.42 11.04 -20.88
N PHE A 120 9.37 11.63 -21.59
CA PHE A 120 9.36 11.68 -23.04
C PHE A 120 10.09 10.50 -23.65
N GLN A 121 9.74 10.12 -24.88
CA GLN A 121 10.51 9.12 -25.61
C GLN A 121 11.89 9.66 -26.01
N LYS A 122 11.97 10.96 -26.35
CA LYS A 122 13.20 11.64 -26.80
C LYS A 122 13.69 12.65 -25.76
N SER A 123 14.98 12.62 -25.43
CA SER A 123 15.63 13.55 -24.50
C SER A 123 15.66 14.99 -25.00
N SER A 124 15.77 15.21 -26.32
CA SER A 124 15.76 16.53 -26.96
C SER A 124 14.50 17.34 -26.63
N THR A 125 13.38 16.66 -26.34
CA THR A 125 12.09 17.27 -25.98
C THR A 125 12.18 18.11 -24.71
N VAL A 126 13.01 17.69 -23.73
CA VAL A 126 13.17 18.41 -22.46
C VAL A 126 13.78 19.79 -22.70
N ALA A 127 14.76 19.88 -23.61
CA ALA A 127 15.34 21.15 -24.02
C ALA A 127 14.33 22.02 -24.78
N ALA A 128 13.57 21.41 -25.70
CA ALA A 128 12.54 22.10 -26.48
C ALA A 128 11.47 22.75 -25.58
N VAL A 129 11.00 22.02 -24.56
CA VAL A 129 10.04 22.53 -23.58
C VAL A 129 10.62 23.70 -22.79
N LYS A 130 11.88 23.61 -22.35
CA LYS A 130 12.54 24.70 -21.60
C LYS A 130 12.79 25.94 -22.46
N SER A 131 12.98 25.78 -23.76
CA SER A 131 13.12 26.90 -24.70
C SER A 131 11.79 27.52 -25.13
N HIS A 132 10.65 26.94 -24.74
CA HIS A 132 9.34 27.44 -25.17
C HIS A 132 9.11 28.87 -24.65
N PRO A 133 8.69 29.81 -25.51
CA PRO A 133 8.48 31.19 -25.11
C PRO A 133 7.31 31.34 -24.13
N HIS A 134 7.51 32.17 -23.10
CA HIS A 134 6.47 32.45 -22.10
C HIS A 134 5.22 33.13 -22.68
N HIS A 135 5.37 33.87 -23.79
CA HIS A 135 4.27 34.63 -24.40
C HIS A 135 3.27 33.75 -25.18
N VAL A 136 3.62 32.49 -25.48
CA VAL A 136 2.73 31.53 -26.17
C VAL A 136 2.10 30.61 -25.13
N PRO A 137 0.84 30.87 -24.72
CA PRO A 137 0.19 30.08 -23.69
C PRO A 137 -0.18 28.68 -24.20
N LEU A 138 0.00 27.69 -23.34
CA LEU A 138 -0.54 26.35 -23.51
C LEU A 138 -2.04 26.37 -23.26
N VAL A 139 -2.84 25.94 -24.23
CA VAL A 139 -4.31 25.97 -24.14
C VAL A 139 -4.83 24.60 -23.72
N VAL A 140 -5.50 24.55 -22.57
CA VAL A 140 -5.99 23.30 -21.94
C VAL A 140 -7.26 22.77 -22.61
N CYS A 141 -8.24 23.63 -22.81
CA CYS A 141 -9.53 23.31 -23.40
C CYS A 141 -9.56 23.85 -24.83
N THR A 142 -9.60 22.93 -25.79
CA THR A 142 -9.77 23.24 -27.22
C THR A 142 -11.13 22.69 -27.69
N GLU A 143 -11.69 23.19 -28.78
CA GLU A 143 -12.95 22.65 -29.34
C GLU A 143 -12.89 21.14 -29.60
N ARG A 144 -11.74 20.65 -30.05
CA ARG A 144 -11.50 19.21 -30.25
C ARG A 144 -11.36 18.42 -28.94
N ARG A 145 -11.10 19.11 -27.82
CA ARG A 145 -10.70 18.55 -26.52
C ARG A 145 -11.32 19.35 -25.37
N PRO A 146 -12.63 19.19 -25.14
CA PRO A 146 -13.30 19.89 -24.07
C PRO A 146 -12.91 19.30 -22.71
N VAL A 147 -12.30 20.12 -21.86
CA VAL A 147 -12.06 19.76 -20.45
C VAL A 147 -13.24 20.25 -19.62
N LYS A 148 -13.95 19.32 -19.00
CA LYS A 148 -15.12 19.62 -18.18
C LYS A 148 -14.69 20.06 -16.80
N THR A 149 -15.16 21.24 -16.38
CA THR A 149 -14.83 21.86 -15.09
C THR A 149 -16.09 22.37 -14.39
N GLY A 150 -15.97 22.69 -13.10
CA GLY A 150 -17.07 23.25 -12.30
C GLY A 150 -18.28 22.32 -12.21
N VAL A 151 -19.48 22.88 -12.39
CA VAL A 151 -20.76 22.16 -12.21
C VAL A 151 -20.88 20.96 -13.15
N GLN A 152 -20.49 21.09 -14.43
CA GLN A 152 -20.58 19.99 -15.39
C GLN A 152 -19.73 18.78 -14.99
N LYS A 153 -18.56 19.04 -14.39
CA LYS A 153 -17.71 17.99 -13.84
C LYS A 153 -18.41 17.31 -12.66
N TRP A 154 -18.98 18.08 -11.75
CA TRP A 154 -19.63 17.53 -10.55
C TRP A 154 -20.89 16.74 -10.88
N ILE A 155 -21.68 17.18 -11.86
CA ILE A 155 -22.83 16.42 -12.37
C ILE A 155 -22.38 15.05 -12.87
N GLN A 156 -21.30 15.00 -13.66
CA GLN A 156 -20.78 13.72 -14.15
C GLN A 156 -20.22 12.85 -13.03
N GLN A 157 -19.42 13.42 -12.12
CA GLN A 157 -18.92 12.67 -10.98
C GLN A 157 -20.06 12.11 -10.11
N TYR A 158 -21.15 12.86 -9.96
CA TYR A 158 -22.34 12.40 -9.26
C TYR A 158 -23.05 11.29 -10.03
N SER A 159 -23.25 11.44 -11.35
CA SER A 159 -23.82 10.39 -12.19
C SER A 159 -22.98 9.10 -12.17
N ASP A 160 -21.66 9.23 -12.23
CA ASP A 160 -20.70 8.11 -12.20
C ASP A 160 -20.60 7.45 -10.82
N SER A 161 -21.02 8.14 -9.75
CA SER A 161 -21.09 7.57 -8.40
C SER A 161 -22.17 6.51 -8.27
N PHE A 162 -23.18 6.53 -9.15
CA PHE A 162 -24.20 5.49 -9.19
C PHE A 162 -23.66 4.24 -9.88
N ILE A 163 -23.46 3.21 -9.07
CA ILE A 163 -23.03 1.90 -9.56
C ILE A 163 -24.28 1.05 -9.81
N LEU A 164 -24.36 0.45 -11.00
CA LEU A 164 -25.42 -0.51 -11.29
C LEU A 164 -25.24 -1.75 -10.38
N PRO A 165 -26.27 -2.14 -9.60
CA PRO A 165 -26.16 -3.26 -8.66
C PRO A 165 -25.67 -4.56 -9.30
N GLN A 166 -26.09 -4.84 -10.53
CA GLN A 166 -25.69 -6.04 -11.29
C GLN A 166 -24.17 -6.09 -11.55
N LYS A 167 -23.59 -4.98 -12.02
CA LYS A 167 -22.13 -4.90 -12.28
C LYS A 167 -21.31 -4.99 -11.00
N LEU A 168 -21.84 -4.44 -9.90
CA LEU A 168 -21.19 -4.54 -8.59
C LEU A 168 -21.18 -6.01 -8.13
N GLN A 169 -22.32 -6.69 -8.24
CA GLN A 169 -22.47 -8.09 -7.88
C GLN A 169 -21.50 -8.97 -8.67
N GLU A 170 -21.44 -8.85 -10.01
CA GLU A 170 -20.47 -9.58 -10.85
C GLU A 170 -19.01 -9.36 -10.40
N THR A 171 -18.67 -8.14 -9.99
CA THR A 171 -17.32 -7.84 -9.50
C THR A 171 -17.04 -8.44 -8.13
N VAL A 172 -18.05 -8.50 -7.26
CA VAL A 172 -17.94 -9.14 -5.92
C VAL A 172 -17.85 -10.65 -6.07
N ASP A 173 -18.70 -11.25 -6.89
CA ASP A 173 -18.76 -12.70 -7.12
C ASP A 173 -17.42 -13.19 -7.69
N SER A 174 -16.90 -12.54 -8.74
CA SER A 174 -15.57 -12.86 -9.27
C SER A 174 -14.44 -12.69 -8.25
N PHE A 175 -14.50 -11.66 -7.40
CA PHE A 175 -13.51 -11.47 -6.34
C PHE A 175 -13.58 -12.58 -5.28
N MET A 176 -14.78 -13.00 -4.88
CA MET A 176 -14.98 -14.07 -3.90
C MET A 176 -14.55 -15.42 -4.48
N GLU A 177 -14.87 -15.72 -5.73
CA GLU A 177 -14.38 -16.92 -6.43
C GLU A 177 -12.84 -16.97 -6.48
N ASP A 178 -12.19 -15.87 -6.84
CA ASP A 178 -10.73 -15.78 -6.86
C ASP A 178 -10.12 -15.89 -5.45
N TYR A 179 -10.83 -15.44 -4.43
CA TYR A 179 -10.40 -15.54 -3.04
C TYR A 179 -10.54 -16.97 -2.52
N ASP A 180 -11.67 -17.63 -2.78
CA ASP A 180 -11.94 -19.01 -2.38
C ASP A 180 -10.96 -19.97 -3.05
N LYS A 181 -10.69 -19.82 -4.36
CA LYS A 181 -9.63 -20.58 -5.06
C LYS A 181 -8.26 -20.40 -4.39
N ARG A 182 -7.87 -19.17 -4.08
CA ARG A 182 -6.60 -18.90 -3.38
C ARG A 182 -6.55 -19.55 -2.00
N LYS A 183 -7.68 -19.57 -1.29
CA LYS A 183 -7.79 -20.23 0.02
C LYS A 183 -7.73 -21.74 -0.06
N GLU A 184 -8.36 -22.34 -1.04
CA GLU A 184 -8.28 -23.78 -1.30
C GLU A 184 -6.86 -24.19 -1.66
N GLU A 185 -6.19 -23.48 -2.57
CA GLU A 185 -4.79 -23.73 -2.93
C GLU A 185 -3.84 -23.58 -1.72
N GLU A 186 -4.07 -22.60 -0.84
CA GLU A 186 -3.33 -22.47 0.41
C GLU A 186 -3.58 -23.65 1.36
N ALA A 187 -4.84 -24.08 1.50
CA ALA A 187 -5.20 -25.22 2.34
C ALA A 187 -4.65 -26.54 1.80
N GLU A 188 -4.68 -26.76 0.48
CA GLU A 188 -4.07 -27.92 -0.16
C GLU A 188 -2.55 -27.93 0.01
N ARG A 189 -1.88 -26.78 -0.15
CA ARG A 189 -0.44 -26.67 0.12
C ARG A 189 -0.13 -27.03 1.57
N GLN A 190 -0.92 -26.54 2.52
CA GLN A 190 -0.76 -26.89 3.94
C GLN A 190 -1.02 -28.38 4.22
N ARG A 191 -2.01 -28.99 3.55
CA ARG A 191 -2.26 -30.44 3.67
C ARG A 191 -1.11 -31.27 3.10
N LYS A 192 -0.63 -30.94 1.90
CA LYS A 192 0.52 -31.62 1.28
C LYS A 192 1.79 -31.46 2.12
N GLU A 193 2.04 -30.27 2.68
CA GLU A 193 3.14 -30.06 3.61
C GLU A 193 2.98 -30.88 4.90
N ALA A 194 1.76 -31.02 5.42
CA ALA A 194 1.48 -31.85 6.60
C ALA A 194 1.67 -33.35 6.31
N GLU A 195 1.24 -33.83 5.15
CA GLU A 195 1.42 -35.21 4.67
C GLU A 195 2.91 -35.52 4.46
N GLN A 196 3.65 -34.68 3.72
CA GLN A 196 5.10 -34.83 3.57
C GLN A 196 5.85 -34.83 4.91
N GLN A 197 5.40 -34.02 5.88
CA GLN A 197 5.99 -34.00 7.22
C GLN A 197 5.64 -35.23 8.07
N GLN A 198 4.53 -35.92 7.80
CA GLN A 198 4.21 -37.21 8.44
C GLN A 198 5.04 -38.33 7.80
N GLU A 199 5.16 -38.34 6.49
CA GLU A 199 6.02 -39.27 5.76
C GLU A 199 7.50 -39.13 6.15
N ASP A 200 7.98 -37.92 6.43
CA ASP A 200 9.33 -37.69 6.97
C ASP A 200 9.50 -38.18 8.43
N GLU A 201 8.41 -38.35 9.19
CA GLU A 201 8.44 -38.93 10.55
C GLU A 201 8.44 -40.47 10.52
N GLU A 202 7.93 -41.10 9.45
CA GLU A 202 7.81 -42.57 9.26
C GLU A 202 8.80 -43.16 8.24
N GLY A 203 9.37 -42.32 7.38
CA GLY A 203 10.37 -42.64 6.38
C GLY A 203 11.79 -42.43 6.92
N TRP A 204 12.70 -43.33 6.56
CA TRP A 204 14.09 -43.26 6.97
C TRP A 204 14.71 -41.90 6.60
N VAL A 205 15.05 -41.09 7.60
CA VAL A 205 15.75 -39.83 7.41
C VAL A 205 17.08 -40.10 6.72
N LYS A 206 17.22 -39.71 5.45
CA LYS A 206 18.52 -39.64 4.77
C LYS A 206 19.37 -38.62 5.52
N VAL A 207 20.33 -39.09 6.31
CA VAL A 207 21.30 -38.23 7.01
C VAL A 207 22.24 -37.62 5.97
N THR A 208 21.83 -36.51 5.36
CA THR A 208 22.75 -35.69 4.58
C THR A 208 23.53 -34.81 5.54
N ARG A 209 24.83 -35.04 5.64
CA ARG A 209 25.79 -34.18 6.37
C ARG A 209 25.91 -32.84 5.65
N GLY A 210 24.94 -31.95 5.87
CA GLY A 210 24.98 -30.58 5.38
C GLY A 210 26.16 -29.81 5.97
N HIS A 211 26.84 -29.05 5.12
CA HIS A 211 27.94 -28.16 5.49
C HIS A 211 27.49 -27.13 6.55
N LYS A 212 28.39 -26.82 7.48
CA LYS A 212 28.17 -25.88 8.59
C LYS A 212 27.72 -24.50 8.08
N GLY A 213 26.69 -23.94 8.70
CA GLY A 213 26.39 -22.51 8.65
C GLY A 213 24.90 -22.20 8.72
N ALA A 214 24.39 -21.96 9.93
CA ALA A 214 23.06 -21.40 10.22
C ALA A 214 21.86 -22.13 9.57
N LYS A 215 21.25 -23.06 10.33
CA LYS A 215 19.84 -23.42 10.09
C LYS A 215 19.03 -22.13 10.23
N ALA A 216 18.62 -21.55 9.12
CA ALA A 216 17.71 -20.41 9.11
C ALA A 216 16.51 -20.76 9.99
N ARG A 217 16.21 -19.92 10.98
CA ARG A 217 14.96 -20.05 11.74
C ARG A 217 13.82 -20.14 10.72
N PRO A 218 12.98 -21.17 10.77
CA PRO A 218 11.88 -21.27 9.83
C PRO A 218 10.98 -20.05 10.05
N ARG A 219 10.77 -19.29 8.97
CA ARG A 219 10.15 -17.95 9.01
C ARG A 219 8.63 -17.99 9.24
N SER A 220 8.06 -19.19 9.46
CA SER A 220 6.64 -19.42 9.71
C SER A 220 6.36 -19.56 11.21
N GLU A 221 5.27 -18.95 11.69
CA GLU A 221 4.84 -19.03 13.09
C GLU A 221 4.55 -20.48 13.54
N ALA A 222 4.00 -21.30 12.63
CA ALA A 222 3.71 -22.71 12.88
C ALA A 222 5.00 -23.52 13.14
N ALA A 223 6.07 -23.22 12.40
CA ALA A 223 7.35 -23.88 12.59
C ALA A 223 8.05 -23.45 13.90
N ASN A 224 7.89 -22.18 14.31
CA ASN A 224 8.36 -21.70 15.60
C ASN A 224 7.62 -22.37 16.77
N GLN A 225 6.28 -22.44 16.73
CA GLN A 225 5.50 -23.15 17.76
C GLN A 225 5.89 -24.64 17.84
N ARG A 226 6.13 -25.31 16.71
CA ARG A 226 6.55 -26.71 16.69
C ARG A 226 7.95 -26.90 17.28
N THR A 227 8.86 -25.96 17.04
CA THR A 227 10.21 -25.97 17.64
C THR A 227 10.13 -25.81 19.16
N LEU A 228 9.31 -24.86 19.64
CA LEU A 228 9.05 -24.66 21.07
C LEU A 228 8.43 -25.91 21.71
N ARG A 229 7.45 -26.57 21.07
CA ARG A 229 6.86 -27.83 21.55
C ARG A 229 7.89 -28.96 21.64
N LYS A 230 8.79 -29.08 20.64
CA LYS A 230 9.89 -30.07 20.65
C LYS A 230 10.89 -29.78 21.78
N GLU A 231 11.23 -28.52 22.03
CA GLU A 231 12.09 -28.13 23.16
C GLU A 231 11.44 -28.40 24.51
N MET A 232 10.15 -28.07 24.67
CA MET A 232 9.38 -28.37 25.89
C MET A 232 9.30 -29.87 26.16
N ARG A 233 9.08 -30.71 25.14
CA ARG A 233 9.13 -32.18 25.28
C ARG A 233 10.52 -32.66 25.70
N LYS A 234 11.60 -32.09 25.15
CA LYS A 234 12.98 -32.44 25.54
C LYS A 234 13.28 -32.02 26.98
N LYS A 235 12.80 -30.86 27.42
CA LYS A 235 12.93 -30.40 28.82
C LYS A 235 12.21 -31.37 29.77
N LYS A 236 10.93 -31.67 29.51
CA LYS A 236 10.15 -32.65 30.28
C LYS A 236 10.79 -34.05 30.32
N ARG A 237 11.44 -34.50 29.24
CA ARG A 237 12.14 -35.81 29.22
C ARG A 237 13.43 -35.80 30.04
N LYS A 238 14.09 -34.64 30.17
CA LYS A 238 15.31 -34.47 30.97
C LYS A 238 15.02 -34.24 32.44
N GLU A 239 13.81 -33.77 32.77
CA GLU A 239 13.32 -33.70 34.14
C GLU A 239 13.04 -35.14 34.63
N LEU A 240 13.98 -35.71 35.39
CA LEU A 240 13.69 -36.91 36.15
C LEU A 240 12.79 -36.51 37.33
N LEU A 241 11.49 -36.71 37.15
CA LEU A 241 10.51 -36.54 38.21
C LEU A 241 10.77 -37.60 39.29
N ASN A 242 10.83 -37.17 40.55
CA ASN A 242 11.05 -38.03 41.72
C ASN A 242 12.43 -38.71 41.79
N PHE A 243 13.49 -38.05 41.33
CA PHE A 243 14.85 -38.57 41.50
C PHE A 243 15.40 -38.34 42.92
N TYR A 244 15.02 -37.24 43.56
CA TYR A 244 15.52 -36.88 44.88
C TYR A 244 14.48 -37.15 45.98
N THR A 245 14.95 -37.60 47.14
CA THR A 245 14.13 -37.90 48.32
C THR A 245 13.30 -36.71 48.81
N TRP A 246 13.78 -35.48 48.63
CA TRP A 246 13.02 -34.28 48.96
C TRP A 246 11.84 -34.06 48.01
N GLN A 247 11.92 -34.47 46.74
CA GLN A 247 10.81 -34.38 45.77
C GLN A 247 9.66 -35.31 46.19
N HIS A 248 9.96 -36.53 46.61
CA HIS A 248 8.97 -37.45 47.19
C HIS A 248 8.30 -36.87 48.44
N ARG A 249 9.08 -36.25 49.34
CA ARG A 249 8.51 -35.58 50.52
C ARG A 249 7.62 -34.40 50.14
N ASN A 250 7.99 -33.65 49.10
CA ASN A 250 7.22 -32.48 48.67
C ASN A 250 5.91 -32.90 47.98
N THR A 251 5.94 -33.89 47.09
CA THR A 251 4.72 -34.42 46.44
C THR A 251 3.76 -35.03 47.45
N GLN A 252 4.26 -35.74 48.47
CA GLN A 252 3.43 -36.21 49.59
C GLN A 252 2.83 -35.06 50.40
N LYS A 253 3.61 -34.01 50.71
CA LYS A 253 3.11 -32.81 51.40
C LYS A 253 2.03 -32.10 50.59
N GLU A 254 2.24 -31.90 49.30
CA GLU A 254 1.27 -31.30 48.39
C GLU A 254 -0.01 -32.14 48.31
N HIS A 255 0.12 -33.46 48.19
CA HIS A 255 -1.04 -34.36 48.18
C HIS A 255 -1.84 -34.31 49.50
N ILE A 256 -1.15 -34.27 50.64
CA ILE A 256 -1.79 -34.09 51.96
C ILE A 256 -2.49 -32.73 52.05
N ALA A 257 -1.88 -31.67 51.51
CA ALA A 257 -2.47 -30.34 51.48
C ALA A 257 -3.73 -30.29 50.59
N GLU A 258 -3.70 -30.93 49.42
CA GLU A 258 -4.87 -31.07 48.54
C GLU A 258 -6.01 -31.83 49.23
N LEU A 259 -5.71 -32.91 49.94
CA LEU A 259 -6.73 -33.67 50.70
C LEU A 259 -7.35 -32.82 51.81
N ARG A 260 -6.55 -32.03 52.53
CA ARG A 260 -7.06 -31.09 53.55
C ARG A 260 -7.96 -30.02 52.93
N LYS A 261 -7.56 -29.46 51.78
CA LYS A 261 -8.37 -28.47 51.05
C LYS A 261 -9.71 -29.07 50.60
N LYS A 262 -9.70 -30.26 49.98
CA LYS A 262 -10.93 -30.96 49.58
C LYS A 262 -11.83 -31.25 50.78
N PHE A 263 -11.25 -31.63 51.91
CA PHE A 263 -12.00 -31.89 53.13
C PHE A 263 -12.67 -30.62 53.68
N GLU A 264 -11.98 -29.48 53.65
CA GLU A 264 -12.57 -28.18 54.03
C GLU A 264 -13.71 -27.77 53.08
N GLU A 265 -13.52 -27.95 51.77
CA GLU A 265 -14.56 -27.69 50.76
C GLU A 265 -15.79 -28.57 50.98
N ASP A 266 -15.62 -29.87 51.25
CA ASP A 266 -16.73 -30.77 51.54
C ASP A 266 -17.40 -30.46 52.89
N LYS A 267 -16.62 -30.05 53.91
CA LYS A 267 -17.17 -29.57 55.18
C LYS A 267 -18.04 -28.33 54.99
N GLN A 268 -17.59 -27.39 54.15
CA GLN A 268 -18.35 -26.20 53.78
C GLN A 268 -19.62 -26.59 52.99
N ARG A 269 -19.51 -27.51 52.03
CA ARG A 269 -20.65 -28.02 51.25
C ARG A 269 -21.71 -28.68 52.13
N ILE A 270 -21.29 -29.52 53.09
CA ILE A 270 -22.19 -30.17 54.05
C ILE A 270 -22.83 -29.13 54.98
N ALA A 271 -22.09 -28.11 55.43
CA ALA A 271 -22.65 -27.03 56.24
C ALA A 271 -23.72 -26.23 55.49
N LEU A 272 -23.51 -25.92 54.20
CA LEU A 272 -24.50 -25.28 53.34
C LEU A 272 -25.75 -26.16 53.17
N LEU A 273 -25.58 -27.46 52.90
CA LEU A 273 -26.71 -28.40 52.79
C LEU A 273 -27.49 -28.52 54.10
N ARG A 274 -26.80 -28.53 55.25
CA ARG A 274 -27.45 -28.53 56.56
C ARG A 274 -28.19 -27.22 56.85
N ALA A 275 -27.63 -26.07 56.45
CA ALA A 275 -28.28 -24.77 56.60
C ALA A 275 -29.52 -24.65 55.70
N GLN A 276 -29.48 -25.17 54.46
CA GLN A 276 -30.63 -25.25 53.57
C GLN A 276 -31.72 -26.21 54.07
N ARG A 277 -31.32 -27.30 54.75
CA ARG A 277 -32.25 -28.28 55.37
C ARG A 277 -32.76 -27.86 56.75
N LYS A 278 -32.31 -26.74 57.32
CA LYS A 278 -32.89 -26.22 58.57
C LYS A 278 -34.29 -25.69 58.27
N PHE A 279 -35.30 -26.50 58.61
CA PHE A 279 -36.70 -26.12 58.64
C PHE A 279 -36.88 -24.83 59.45
N ARG A 280 -37.44 -23.79 58.83
CA ARG A 280 -37.80 -22.53 59.48
C ARG A 280 -39.31 -22.55 59.72
N PRO A 281 -39.77 -22.78 60.96
CA PRO A 281 -41.20 -22.80 61.24
C PRO A 281 -41.62 -21.38 61.61
N TYR A 282 -41.89 -20.54 60.61
CA TYR A 282 -42.81 -19.37 60.61
C TYR A 282 -42.92 -18.86 59.17
#